data_AF-A0AAN8JYH6-F1
#
_entry.id   AF-A0AAN8JYH6-F1
#
_cell.length_a   1.000
_cell.length_b   1.000
_cell.length_c   1.000
_cell.angle_alpha   90.00
_cell.angle_beta   90.00
_cell.angle_gamma   90.00
#
_symmetry.space_group_name_H-M   'P 1'
#
loop_
_entity.id
_entity.type
_entity.pdbx_description
1 polymer ?
#
loop_
_entity_poly.entity_id
_entity_poly.type
_entity_poly.pdbx_seq_one_letter_code
_entity_poly.pdbx_strand_id
1 'polypeptide(L)'
;MKEDHLDIWNSEQEFLVTEFKNHLEGLITKFFSQMIIDSDDKEKIKREIRDNYNVAGATCLVEILAERGEHVLPRIIKALKPTYNKVANRLEDRLAELKSERLYNERCPVQEH
;
A
#
# COMPACT_ATOMS: atom_id res chain seq x y z
N MET A 1 0.05 13.61 12.60
CA MET A 1 -0.68 12.40 12.22
C MET A 1 -0.58 12.14 10.71
N LYS A 2 0.65 11.97 10.18
CA LYS A 2 0.91 11.62 8.78
C LYS A 2 1.81 10.37 8.64
N GLU A 3 2.20 9.74 9.75
CA GLU A 3 3.30 8.75 9.75
C GLU A 3 2.81 7.30 9.88
N ASP A 4 1.76 7.02 10.67
CA ASP A 4 1.32 5.63 10.94
C ASP A 4 0.94 4.79 9.70
N HIS A 5 0.42 5.42 8.63
CA HIS A 5 0.11 4.67 7.40
C HIS A 5 1.38 4.40 6.58
N LEU A 6 2.39 5.28 6.65
CA LEU A 6 3.69 5.04 6.05
C LEU A 6 4.38 3.86 6.74
N ASP A 7 4.15 3.66 8.05
CA ASP A 7 4.63 2.47 8.76
C ASP A 7 4.06 1.16 8.19
N ILE A 8 2.79 1.11 7.78
CA ILE A 8 2.23 -0.07 7.08
C ILE A 8 2.97 -0.30 5.77
N TRP A 9 3.13 0.75 4.96
CA TRP A 9 3.76 0.63 3.66
C TRP A 9 5.24 0.24 3.76
N ASN A 10 5.97 0.80 4.72
CA ASN A 10 7.37 0.51 4.98
C ASN A 10 7.55 -0.91 5.54
N SER A 11 6.75 -1.31 6.53
CA SER A 11 6.85 -2.64 7.14
C SER A 11 6.45 -3.76 6.18
N GLU A 12 5.58 -3.48 5.22
CA GLU A 12 5.11 -4.46 4.23
C GLU A 12 5.75 -4.29 2.85
N GLN A 13 6.70 -3.36 2.68
CA GLN A 13 7.27 -3.00 1.38
C GLN A 13 7.86 -4.20 0.63
N GLU A 14 8.73 -4.97 1.30
CA GLU A 14 9.40 -6.13 0.70
C GLU A 14 8.39 -7.21 0.25
N PHE A 15 7.38 -7.44 1.09
CA PHE A 15 6.30 -8.38 0.80
C PHE A 15 5.48 -7.91 -0.41
N LEU A 16 5.05 -6.64 -0.41
CA LEU A 16 4.26 -6.05 -1.49
C LEU A 16 5.02 -6.06 -2.81
N VAL A 17 6.29 -5.66 -2.82
CA VAL A 17 7.14 -5.69 -4.02
C VAL A 17 7.28 -7.11 -4.56
N THR A 18 7.45 -8.09 -3.68
CA THR A 18 7.58 -9.50 -4.07
C THR A 18 6.29 -10.05 -4.68
N GLU A 19 5.13 -9.69 -4.16
CA GLU A 19 3.84 -10.13 -4.69
C GLU A 19 3.49 -9.37 -5.99
N PHE A 20 3.85 -8.08 -6.09
CA PHE A 20 3.48 -7.22 -7.21
C PHE A 20 4.36 -7.43 -8.44
N LYS A 21 5.66 -7.72 -8.30
CA LYS A 21 6.59 -7.86 -9.43
C LYS A 21 6.16 -8.90 -10.48
N ASN A 22 5.44 -9.94 -10.06
CA ASN A 22 4.99 -11.02 -10.95
C ASN A 22 3.69 -10.66 -11.72
N HIS A 23 2.94 -9.65 -11.27
CA HIS A 23 1.63 -9.30 -11.83
C HIS A 23 1.45 -7.80 -12.05
N LEU A 24 2.57 -7.09 -12.23
CA LEU A 24 2.65 -5.64 -12.19
C LEU A 24 1.74 -4.96 -13.23
N GLU A 25 1.70 -5.46 -14.46
CA GLU A 25 0.84 -4.90 -15.52
C GLU A 25 -0.65 -4.98 -15.18
N GLY A 26 -1.07 -6.10 -14.58
CA GLY A 26 -2.45 -6.30 -14.14
C GLY A 26 -2.82 -5.34 -13.01
N LEU A 27 -1.89 -5.12 -12.07
CA LEU A 27 -2.06 -4.17 -10.97
C LEU A 27 -2.14 -2.72 -11.46
N ILE A 28 -1.22 -2.30 -12.34
CA ILE A 28 -1.24 -0.96 -12.95
C ILE A 28 -2.59 -0.71 -13.64
N THR A 29 -3.05 -1.66 -14.45
CA THR A 29 -4.33 -1.53 -15.18
C THR A 29 -5.51 -1.42 -14.22
N LYS A 30 -5.51 -2.24 -13.15
CA LYS A 30 -6.58 -2.25 -12.15
C LYS A 30 -6.60 -0.97 -11.30
N PHE A 31 -5.44 -0.47 -10.88
CA PHE A 31 -5.35 0.75 -10.09
C PHE A 31 -5.66 1.99 -10.92
N PHE A 32 -5.27 1.99 -12.20
CA PHE A 32 -5.63 3.06 -13.13
C PHE A 32 -7.15 3.10 -13.38
N SER A 33 -7.78 1.94 -13.64
CA SER A 33 -9.24 1.91 -13.88
C SER A 33 -10.08 2.29 -12.67
N GLN A 34 -9.53 2.14 -11.46
CA GLN A 34 -10.18 2.56 -10.21
C GLN A 34 -9.78 3.97 -9.75
N MET A 35 -9.06 4.72 -10.58
CA MET A 35 -8.58 6.08 -10.27
C MET A 35 -7.82 6.11 -8.93
N ILE A 36 -6.99 5.09 -8.67
CA ILE A 36 -6.07 5.02 -7.53
C ILE A 36 -4.72 5.64 -7.93
N ILE A 37 -4.29 5.34 -9.15
CA ILE A 37 -3.14 5.97 -9.80
C ILE A 37 -3.63 6.71 -11.06
N ASP A 38 -2.91 7.75 -11.46
CA ASP A 38 -3.21 8.53 -12.65
C ASP A 38 -2.33 8.14 -13.86
N SER A 39 -2.42 8.92 -14.95
CA SER A 39 -1.66 8.64 -16.17
C SER A 39 -0.17 8.87 -15.97
N ASP A 40 0.21 9.89 -15.19
CA ASP A 40 1.60 10.24 -14.93
C ASP A 40 2.26 9.15 -14.07
N ASP A 41 1.56 8.67 -13.04
CA ASP A 41 1.99 7.52 -12.23
C ASP A 41 2.23 6.28 -13.09
N LYS A 42 1.29 6.00 -14.00
CA LYS A 42 1.39 4.85 -14.91
C LYS A 42 2.60 4.96 -15.83
N GLU A 43 2.90 6.15 -16.34
CA GLU A 43 4.10 6.38 -17.16
C GLU A 43 5.39 6.26 -16.34
N LYS A 44 5.40 6.78 -15.10
CA LYS A 44 6.51 6.64 -14.16
C LYS A 44 6.83 5.18 -13.89
N ILE A 45 5.82 4.37 -13.53
CA ILE A 45 6.00 2.94 -13.28
C ILE A 45 6.51 2.22 -14.53
N LYS A 46 5.96 2.53 -15.71
CA LYS A 46 6.41 1.92 -16.97
C LYS A 46 7.86 2.24 -17.32
N ARG A 47 8.33 3.44 -16.97
CA ARG A 47 9.73 3.84 -17.15
C ARG A 47 10.64 3.00 -16.25
N GLU A 48 10.29 2.87 -14.96
CA GLU A 48 11.05 2.04 -14.02
C GLU A 48 11.12 0.57 -14.44
N ILE A 49 10.03 0.01 -14.99
CA ILE A 49 10.03 -1.36 -15.53
C ILE A 49 11.05 -1.51 -16.67
N ARG A 50 11.12 -0.53 -17.56
CA ARG A 50 12.01 -0.57 -18.73
C ARG A 50 13.48 -0.49 -18.32
N ASP A 51 13.80 0.40 -17.37
CA ASP A 51 15.17 0.72 -17.03
C ASP A 51 15.75 -0.26 -15.98
N ASN A 52 14.91 -0.75 -15.06
CA ASN A 52 15.34 -1.47 -13.86
C ASN A 52 14.55 -2.77 -13.58
N TYR A 53 13.80 -3.28 -14.56
CA TYR A 53 12.97 -4.48 -14.48
C TYR A 53 11.75 -4.36 -13.53
N ASN A 54 10.95 -5.43 -13.46
CA ASN A 54 9.69 -5.47 -12.71
C ASN A 54 9.83 -5.21 -11.21
N VAL A 55 11.00 -5.46 -10.60
CA VAL A 55 11.22 -5.18 -9.17
C VAL A 55 11.16 -3.68 -8.92
N ALA A 56 11.89 -2.88 -9.70
CA ALA A 56 11.87 -1.43 -9.57
C ALA A 56 10.49 -0.83 -9.90
N GLY A 57 9.82 -1.36 -10.92
CA GLY A 57 8.44 -0.97 -11.22
C GLY A 57 7.47 -1.28 -10.07
N ALA A 58 7.62 -2.42 -9.41
CA ALA A 58 6.82 -2.78 -8.25
C ALA A 58 7.13 -1.90 -7.03
N THR A 59 8.41 -1.61 -6.78
CA THR A 59 8.83 -0.64 -5.75
C THR A 59 8.20 0.72 -5.99
N CYS A 60 8.32 1.25 -7.21
CA CYS A 60 7.73 2.53 -7.60
C CYS A 60 6.21 2.54 -7.40
N LEU A 61 5.52 1.46 -7.75
CA LEU A 61 4.09 1.34 -7.50
C LEU A 61 3.77 1.41 -6.00
N VAL A 62 4.49 0.69 -5.14
CA VAL A 62 4.27 0.72 -3.69
C VAL A 62 4.52 2.11 -3.11
N GLU A 63 5.57 2.80 -3.57
CA GLU A 63 5.87 4.18 -3.16
C GLU A 63 4.75 5.14 -3.53
N ILE A 64 4.24 5.08 -4.77
CA ILE A 64 3.09 5.90 -5.20
C ILE A 64 1.88 5.64 -4.30
N LEU A 65 1.57 4.37 -4.00
CA LEU A 65 0.44 4.03 -3.14
C LEU A 65 0.63 4.56 -1.71
N ALA A 66 1.87 4.58 -1.20
CA ALA A 66 2.20 5.15 0.09
C ALA A 66 2.02 6.67 0.12
N GLU A 67 2.43 7.37 -0.94
CA GLU A 67 2.30 8.84 -1.08
C GLU A 67 0.84 9.30 -1.13
N ARG A 68 -0.08 8.46 -1.65
CA ARG A 68 -1.52 8.78 -1.69
C ARG A 68 -2.18 8.79 -0.31
N GLY A 69 -1.53 8.25 0.73
CA GLY A 69 -1.95 8.40 2.11
C GLY A 69 -3.07 7.46 2.59
N GLU A 70 -3.35 7.51 3.90
CA GLU A 70 -4.25 6.58 4.61
C GLU A 70 -5.65 6.43 3.99
N HIS A 71 -6.19 7.51 3.41
CA HIS A 71 -7.55 7.52 2.84
C HIS A 71 -7.70 6.64 1.59
N VAL A 72 -6.60 6.30 0.92
CA VAL A 72 -6.61 5.45 -0.29
C VAL A 72 -6.39 3.98 0.06
N LEU A 73 -5.81 3.66 1.22
CA LEU A 73 -5.54 2.29 1.67
C LEU A 73 -6.80 1.39 1.68
N PRO A 74 -7.98 1.80 2.19
CA PRO A 74 -9.20 0.99 2.08
C PRO A 74 -9.64 0.73 0.64
N ARG A 75 -9.44 1.70 -0.27
CA ARG A 75 -9.75 1.54 -1.71
C ARG A 75 -8.79 0.54 -2.35
N ILE A 76 -7.50 0.58 -2.00
CA ILE A 76 -6.49 -0.37 -2.46
C ILE A 76 -6.81 -1.77 -1.96
N ILE A 77 -7.12 -1.94 -0.67
CA ILE A 77 -7.53 -3.25 -0.10
C ILE A 77 -8.73 -3.81 -0.86
N LYS A 78 -9.77 -2.98 -1.08
CA LYS A 78 -10.96 -3.38 -1.85
C LYS A 78 -10.61 -3.74 -3.30
N ALA A 79 -9.69 -3.02 -3.93
CA ALA A 79 -9.22 -3.31 -5.28
C ALA A 79 -8.45 -4.64 -5.33
N LEU A 80 -7.68 -4.96 -4.30
CA LEU A 80 -6.87 -6.18 -4.23
C LEU A 80 -7.71 -7.42 -3.88
N LYS A 81 -8.74 -7.30 -3.03
CA LYS A 81 -9.53 -8.43 -2.49
C LYS A 81 -9.96 -9.51 -3.52
N PRO A 82 -10.43 -9.17 -4.73
CA PRO A 82 -10.87 -10.18 -5.71
C PRO A 82 -9.74 -11.01 -6.33
N THR A 83 -8.49 -10.52 -6.35
CA THR A 83 -7.39 -11.12 -7.12
C THR A 83 -6.18 -11.44 -6.24
N TYR A 84 -5.95 -10.63 -5.22
CA TYR A 84 -4.83 -10.71 -4.29
C TYR A 84 -5.37 -10.75 -2.87
N ASN A 85 -6.25 -11.70 -2.58
CA ASN A 85 -6.92 -11.82 -1.28
C ASN A 85 -5.91 -11.91 -0.12
N LYS A 86 -4.80 -12.63 -0.31
CA LYS A 86 -3.71 -12.73 0.67
C LYS A 86 -3.09 -11.36 1.00
N VAL A 87 -2.80 -10.56 -0.02
CA VAL A 87 -2.24 -9.21 0.15
C VAL A 87 -3.27 -8.28 0.79
N ALA A 88 -4.52 -8.34 0.32
CA ALA A 88 -5.61 -7.52 0.83
C ALA A 88 -5.87 -7.79 2.33
N ASN A 89 -5.93 -9.06 2.74
CA ASN A 89 -6.14 -9.43 4.13
C ASN A 89 -4.97 -8.99 5.00
N ARG A 90 -3.72 -9.18 4.55
CA ARG A 90 -2.55 -8.74 5.31
C ARG A 90 -2.51 -7.23 5.55
N LEU A 91 -2.89 -6.43 4.55
CA LEU A 91 -3.03 -4.98 4.71
C LEU A 91 -4.23 -4.60 5.60
N GLU A 92 -5.32 -5.35 5.53
CA GLU A 92 -6.52 -5.17 6.38
C GLU A 92 -6.20 -5.48 7.86
N ASP A 93 -5.43 -6.54 8.13
CA ASP A 93 -4.95 -6.91 9.46
C ASP A 93 -4.03 -5.83 10.03
N ARG A 94 -3.04 -5.36 9.26
CA ARG A 94 -2.15 -4.26 9.68
C ARG A 94 -2.90 -2.97 9.99
N LEU A 95 -3.90 -2.65 9.17
CA LEU A 95 -4.76 -1.49 9.40
C LEU A 95 -5.60 -1.66 10.67
N ALA A 96 -6.04 -2.88 10.99
CA ALA A 96 -6.77 -3.17 12.23
C ALA A 96 -5.86 -3.10 13.47
N GLU A 97 -4.62 -3.61 13.38
CA GLU A 97 -3.60 -3.53 14.43
C GLU A 97 -3.33 -2.07 14.82
N LEU A 98 -3.02 -1.22 13.84
CA LEU A 98 -2.76 0.21 14.11
C LEU A 98 -3.95 0.95 14.72
N LYS A 99 -5.17 0.62 14.29
CA LYS A 99 -6.39 1.17 14.89
C LYS A 99 -6.57 0.71 16.33
N SER A 100 -6.25 -0.55 16.62
CA SER A 100 -6.31 -1.11 17.97
C SER A 100 -5.27 -0.49 18.89
N GLU A 101 -4.04 -0.27 18.41
CA GLU A 101 -2.97 0.41 19.15
C GLU A 101 -3.32 1.87 19.48
N ARG A 102 -3.97 2.59 18.56
CA ARG A 102 -4.52 3.92 18.84
C ARG A 102 -5.58 3.89 19.95
N LEU A 103 -6.55 2.98 19.85
CA LEU A 103 -7.60 2.84 20.86
C LEU A 103 -7.05 2.48 22.26
N TYR A 104 -5.95 1.73 22.32
CA TYR A 104 -5.28 1.40 23.58
C TYR A 104 -4.55 2.62 24.17
N ASN A 105 -3.81 3.37 23.36
CA ASN A 105 -3.13 4.59 23.79
C ASN A 105 -4.08 5.74 24.16
N GLU A 106 -5.27 5.80 23.56
CA GLU A 106 -6.30 6.79 23.91
C GLU A 106 -7.09 6.42 25.18
N ARG A 107 -7.02 5.17 25.65
CA ARG A 107 -7.74 4.68 26.84
C ARG A 107 -6.90 4.57 28.10
N CYS A 108 -5.59 4.64 28.01
CA CYS A 108 -4.71 4.71 29.17
C CYS A 108 -4.33 6.17 29.45
N PRO A 109 -4.94 6.85 30.43
CA PRO A 109 -4.23 7.97 31.04
C PRO A 109 -2.96 7.37 31.63
N VAL A 110 -1.81 7.82 31.14
CA VAL A 110 -0.55 7.63 31.84
C VAL A 110 -0.79 8.13 33.26
N GLN A 111 -0.90 7.22 34.23
CA GLN A 111 -0.77 7.59 35.62
C GLN A 111 0.70 8.02 35.78
N GLU A 112 0.95 9.30 35.55
CA GLU A 112 2.20 9.92 35.96
C GLU A 112 2.27 9.85 37.49
N HIS A 113 3.30 9.13 37.95
CA HIS A 113 3.98 9.17 39.25
C HIS A 113 3.19 8.99 40.56
#